data_AF-A0A6G0HQV1-F1
#
_entry.id   AF-A0A6G0HQV1-F1
#
_cell.length_a   1.000
_cell.length_b   1.000
_cell.length_c   1.000
_cell.angle_alpha   90.00
_cell.angle_beta   90.00
_cell.angle_gamma   90.00
#
_symmetry.space_group_name_H-M   'P 1'
#
loop_
_entity.id
_entity.type
_entity.pdbx_description
1 polymer ?
#
loop_
_entity_poly.entity_id
_entity_poly.type
_entity_poly.pdbx_seq_one_letter_code
_entity_poly.pdbx_strand_id
1 'polypeptide(L)'
;MSLSSLFMFACEIQGLAVRPQVVKDMKNQYLAMLPLDNTSEPFLDSFMDIQIELQCCGLDQGYLDWGYNISESCVCTEESTNPCVAAPRNSALYEHTFSDQPIMIYREPCLPYLIEHIMMNINSVMGIMLGLTLFWVLSVVLCIVILCRLSRKEDIPPVVYSPEAKAGNYTVLLTDAAEYT
;
A
#
# COMPACT_ATOMS: atom_id res chain seq x y z
N MET A 1 7.91 1.13 21.84
CA MET A 1 7.87 -0.06 20.97
C MET A 1 6.69 -1.00 21.26
N SER A 2 6.28 -1.22 22.52
CA SER A 2 5.08 -2.04 22.83
C SER A 2 3.76 -1.35 22.49
N LEU A 3 3.59 -0.06 22.78
CA LEU A 3 2.34 0.65 22.50
C LEU A 3 2.09 0.84 20.99
N SER A 4 3.14 1.14 20.21
CA SER A 4 3.06 1.36 18.77
C SER A 4 2.65 0.10 18.01
N SER A 5 3.18 -1.07 18.39
CA SER A 5 2.80 -2.35 17.75
C SER A 5 1.36 -2.73 18.06
N LEU A 6 0.90 -2.53 19.31
CA LEU A 6 -0.49 -2.73 19.69
C LEU A 6 -1.45 -1.82 18.90
N PHE A 7 -1.07 -0.55 18.72
CA PHE A 7 -1.84 0.38 17.90
C PHE A 7 -1.93 -0.09 16.44
N MET A 8 -0.81 -0.50 15.85
CA MET A 8 -0.78 -1.02 14.47
C MET A 8 -1.68 -2.25 14.31
N PHE A 9 -1.61 -3.21 15.22
CA PHE A 9 -2.50 -4.38 15.20
C PHE A 9 -3.98 -3.99 15.29
N ALA A 10 -4.33 -3.00 16.12
CA ALA A 10 -5.70 -2.52 16.20
C ALA A 10 -6.17 -1.88 14.88
N CYS A 11 -5.30 -1.09 14.24
CA CYS A 11 -5.59 -0.51 12.92
C CYS A 11 -5.80 -1.59 11.84
N GLU A 12 -4.98 -2.63 11.80
CA GLU A 12 -5.15 -3.74 10.85
C GLU A 12 -6.50 -4.45 11.02
N ILE A 13 -6.88 -4.75 12.27
CA ILE A 13 -8.16 -5.40 12.58
C ILE A 13 -9.33 -4.51 12.17
N GLN A 14 -9.26 -3.22 12.51
CA GLN A 14 -10.30 -2.25 12.15
C GLN A 14 -10.40 -2.08 10.64
N GLY A 15 -9.27 -1.96 9.94
CA GLY A 15 -9.21 -1.84 8.47
C GLY A 15 -9.88 -3.02 7.77
N LEU A 16 -9.63 -4.25 8.25
CA LEU A 16 -10.29 -5.44 7.73
C LEU A 16 -11.79 -5.44 8.01
N ALA A 17 -12.22 -5.01 9.21
CA ALA A 17 -13.62 -4.99 9.62
C ALA A 17 -14.45 -3.96 8.83
N VAL A 18 -13.89 -2.80 8.51
CA VAL A 18 -14.61 -1.72 7.79
C VAL A 18 -14.54 -1.86 6.27
N ARG A 19 -13.78 -2.83 5.74
CA ARG A 19 -13.64 -3.08 4.29
C ARG A 19 -14.95 -3.01 3.48
N PRO A 20 -16.03 -3.73 3.83
CA PRO A 20 -17.27 -3.65 3.05
C PRO A 20 -17.91 -2.27 3.08
N GLN A 21 -17.79 -1.56 4.21
CA GLN A 21 -18.29 -0.20 4.36
C GLN A 21 -17.49 0.79 3.51
N VAL A 22 -16.15 0.65 3.47
CA VAL A 22 -15.28 1.46 2.62
C VAL A 22 -15.63 1.30 1.14
N VAL A 23 -15.84 0.07 0.66
CA VAL A 23 -16.25 -0.19 -0.73
C VAL A 23 -17.58 0.49 -1.06
N LYS A 24 -18.55 0.41 -0.15
CA LYS A 24 -19.86 1.04 -0.30
C LYS A 24 -19.74 2.57 -0.32
N ASP A 25 -18.96 3.14 0.58
CA ASP A 25 -18.78 4.59 0.68
C ASP A 25 -18.01 5.15 -0.53
N MET A 26 -17.00 4.44 -1.01
CA MET A 26 -16.32 4.75 -2.27
C MET A 26 -17.31 4.77 -3.44
N LYS A 27 -18.13 3.71 -3.58
CA LYS A 27 -19.17 3.65 -4.61
C LYS A 27 -20.09 4.87 -4.53
N ASN A 28 -20.60 5.20 -3.36
CA ASN A 28 -21.50 6.35 -3.18
C ASN A 28 -20.80 7.68 -3.51
N GLN A 29 -19.54 7.84 -3.11
CA GLN A 29 -18.76 9.05 -3.37
C GLN A 29 -18.53 9.26 -4.87
N TYR A 30 -18.19 8.20 -5.62
CA TYR A 30 -18.05 8.28 -7.06
C TYR A 30 -19.39 8.54 -7.76
N LEU A 31 -20.46 7.84 -7.36
CA LEU A 31 -21.78 8.08 -7.93
C LEU A 31 -22.28 9.51 -7.69
N ALA A 32 -21.88 10.16 -6.59
CA ALA A 32 -22.20 11.55 -6.32
C ALA A 32 -21.49 12.56 -7.25
N MET A 33 -20.52 12.11 -8.06
CA MET A 33 -19.87 12.93 -9.09
C MET A 33 -20.63 12.94 -10.41
N LEU A 34 -21.68 12.13 -10.56
CA LEU A 34 -22.55 12.16 -11.72
C LEU A 34 -23.49 13.38 -11.68
N PRO A 35 -23.87 13.95 -12.85
CA PRO A 35 -23.42 13.57 -14.19
C PRO A 35 -22.02 14.11 -14.52
N LEU A 36 -21.28 13.39 -15.37
CA LEU A 36 -19.88 13.69 -15.72
C LEU A 36 -19.70 15.01 -16.49
N ASP A 37 -20.75 15.48 -17.17
CA ASP A 37 -20.76 16.72 -17.96
C ASP A 37 -20.70 18.00 -17.12
N ASN A 38 -20.99 17.91 -15.82
CA ASN A 38 -21.07 19.05 -14.91
C ASN A 38 -19.98 19.02 -13.80
N THR A 39 -18.98 18.16 -13.94
CA THR A 39 -17.88 18.02 -12.97
C THR A 39 -16.74 19.00 -13.27
N SER A 40 -15.82 19.20 -12.32
CA SER A 40 -14.70 20.13 -12.50
C SER A 40 -13.71 19.63 -13.56
N GLU A 41 -13.17 20.55 -14.38
CA GLU A 41 -12.15 20.24 -15.41
C GLU A 41 -10.99 19.37 -14.93
N PRO A 42 -10.32 19.62 -13.78
CA PRO A 42 -9.21 18.78 -13.34
C PRO A 42 -9.62 17.34 -13.00
N PHE A 43 -10.87 17.13 -12.57
CA PHE A 43 -11.39 15.78 -12.35
C PHE A 43 -11.67 15.09 -13.68
N LEU A 44 -12.25 15.81 -14.63
CA LEU A 44 -12.54 15.31 -15.97
C LEU A 44 -11.27 14.85 -16.69
N ASP A 45 -10.21 15.66 -16.68
CA ASP A 45 -8.93 15.30 -17.29
C ASP A 45 -8.37 14.00 -16.69
N SER A 46 -8.30 13.94 -15.35
CA SER A 46 -7.82 12.73 -14.66
C SER A 46 -8.72 11.51 -14.92
N PHE A 47 -10.02 11.71 -15.08
CA PHE A 47 -10.96 10.61 -15.36
C PHE A 47 -10.84 10.11 -16.81
N MET A 48 -10.52 10.98 -17.76
CA MET A 48 -10.20 10.59 -19.14
C MET A 48 -8.95 9.70 -19.20
N ASP A 49 -7.90 10.05 -18.46
CA ASP A 49 -6.70 9.21 -18.36
C ASP A 49 -7.01 7.83 -17.77
N ILE A 50 -7.84 7.79 -16.71
CA ILE A 50 -8.29 6.53 -16.08
C ILE A 50 -9.08 5.65 -17.07
N GLN A 51 -9.95 6.24 -17.89
CA GLN A 51 -10.71 5.48 -18.91
C GLN A 51 -9.79 4.83 -19.95
N ILE A 52 -8.71 5.52 -20.35
CA ILE A 52 -7.71 4.99 -21.27
C ILE A 52 -6.90 3.87 -20.60
N GLU A 53 -6.41 4.10 -19.39
CA GLU A 53 -5.56 3.14 -18.66
C GLU A 53 -6.32 1.85 -18.30
N LEU A 54 -7.56 1.98 -17.84
CA LEU A 54 -8.40 0.85 -17.43
C LEU A 54 -9.26 0.29 -18.57
N GLN A 55 -9.18 0.88 -19.77
CA GLN A 55 -9.94 0.47 -20.95
C GLN A 55 -11.44 0.31 -20.66
N CYS A 56 -12.02 1.34 -20.06
CA CYS A 56 -13.40 1.41 -19.63
C CYS A 56 -14.01 2.73 -20.11
N CYS A 57 -15.34 2.85 -20.12
CA CYS A 57 -16.01 4.07 -20.54
C CYS A 57 -17.14 4.43 -19.59
N GLY A 58 -17.17 5.68 -19.14
CA GLY A 58 -18.13 6.18 -18.16
C GLY A 58 -17.97 5.54 -16.79
N LEU A 59 -18.81 5.93 -15.82
CA LEU A 59 -18.60 5.61 -14.42
C LEU A 59 -19.39 4.38 -13.99
N ASP A 60 -20.72 4.41 -14.02
CA ASP A 60 -21.62 3.35 -13.54
C ASP A 60 -22.42 2.70 -14.68
N GLN A 61 -23.03 3.49 -15.57
CA GLN A 61 -23.84 2.98 -16.68
C GLN A 61 -23.08 2.86 -18.00
N GLY A 62 -21.75 2.89 -17.93
CA GLY A 62 -20.90 2.80 -19.09
C GLY A 62 -20.92 4.12 -19.89
N TYR A 63 -20.80 4.01 -21.21
CA TYR A 63 -20.86 5.17 -22.11
C TYR A 63 -22.15 6.00 -22.00
N LEU A 64 -23.24 5.46 -21.42
CA LEU A 64 -24.49 6.18 -21.21
C LEU A 64 -24.38 7.34 -20.23
N ASP A 65 -23.40 7.30 -19.31
CA ASP A 65 -23.16 8.38 -18.35
C ASP A 65 -22.72 9.69 -19.01
N TRP A 66 -22.21 9.60 -20.24
CA TRP A 66 -21.82 10.75 -21.07
C TRP A 66 -22.98 11.33 -21.90
N GLY A 67 -24.10 10.61 -22.01
CA GLY A 67 -25.21 11.01 -22.88
C GLY A 67 -24.79 11.18 -24.34
N TYR A 68 -24.97 12.39 -24.89
CA TYR A 68 -24.57 12.72 -26.27
C TYR A 68 -23.06 12.92 -26.42
N ASN A 69 -22.39 13.42 -25.38
CA ASN A 69 -21.01 13.90 -25.44
C ASN A 69 -20.01 12.84 -24.97
N ILE A 70 -20.01 11.69 -25.64
CA ILE A 70 -19.08 10.59 -25.34
C ILE A 70 -17.65 11.06 -25.59
N SER A 71 -16.80 10.97 -24.57
CA SER A 71 -15.40 11.39 -24.64
C SER A 71 -14.56 10.49 -25.57
N GLU A 72 -13.54 11.07 -26.21
CA GLU A 72 -12.56 10.33 -27.01
C GLU A 72 -11.78 9.30 -26.18
N SER A 73 -11.65 9.51 -24.86
CA SER A 73 -11.04 8.55 -23.92
C SER A 73 -11.76 7.19 -23.89
N CYS A 74 -13.02 7.14 -24.32
CA CYS A 74 -13.78 5.90 -24.43
C CYS A 74 -13.45 5.08 -25.68
N VAL A 75 -12.72 5.65 -26.65
CA VAL A 75 -12.47 4.99 -27.94
C VAL A 75 -11.48 3.84 -27.75
N CYS A 76 -11.85 2.67 -28.27
CA CYS A 76 -11.03 1.48 -28.23
C CYS A 76 -9.88 1.54 -29.24
N THR A 77 -8.74 0.99 -28.85
CA THR A 77 -7.64 0.68 -29.76
C THR A 77 -7.77 -0.76 -30.31
N GLU A 78 -7.10 -1.06 -31.43
CA GLU A 78 -7.08 -2.43 -32.00
C GLU A 78 -6.46 -3.46 -31.03
N GLU A 79 -5.60 -3.00 -30.12
CA GLU A 79 -4.93 -3.80 -29.10
C GLU A 79 -5.69 -3.85 -27.76
N SER A 80 -6.96 -3.40 -27.74
CA SER A 80 -7.77 -3.41 -26.52
C SER A 80 -7.90 -4.82 -25.93
N THR A 81 -7.58 -4.96 -24.65
CA THR A 81 -7.86 -6.18 -23.88
C THR A 81 -9.32 -6.30 -23.48
N ASN A 82 -10.00 -5.16 -23.28
CA ASN A 82 -11.40 -5.13 -22.89
C ASN A 82 -12.34 -5.13 -24.11
N PRO A 83 -13.57 -5.68 -23.96
CA PRO A 83 -14.52 -5.76 -25.06
C PRO A 83 -15.04 -4.38 -25.47
N CYS A 84 -15.20 -4.20 -26.78
CA CYS A 84 -15.65 -2.95 -27.39
C CYS A 84 -17.01 -3.11 -28.07
N VAL A 85 -17.77 -2.01 -28.13
CA VAL A 85 -19.07 -1.92 -28.81
C VAL A 85 -19.09 -0.71 -29.74
N ALA A 86 -19.94 -0.75 -30.76
CA ALA A 86 -20.09 0.39 -31.66
C ALA A 86 -20.78 1.56 -30.92
N ALA A 87 -20.16 2.75 -30.99
CA ALA A 87 -20.74 3.97 -30.46
C ALA A 87 -22.05 4.34 -31.19
N PRO A 88 -23.03 4.94 -30.49
CA PRO A 88 -24.24 5.45 -31.12
C PRO A 88 -23.93 6.44 -32.25
N ARG A 89 -24.54 6.27 -33.43
CA ARG A 89 -24.31 7.16 -34.59
C ARG A 89 -24.69 8.61 -34.34
N ASN A 90 -25.56 8.85 -33.36
CA ASN A 90 -26.03 10.16 -32.94
C ASN A 90 -25.25 10.72 -31.74
N SER A 91 -24.00 10.31 -31.51
CA SER A 91 -23.11 10.89 -30.50
C SER A 91 -22.15 11.92 -31.11
N ALA A 92 -21.60 12.82 -30.27
CA ALA A 92 -20.62 13.82 -30.66
C ALA A 92 -19.38 13.25 -31.40
N LEU A 93 -19.01 11.98 -31.15
CA LEU A 93 -17.88 11.29 -31.82
C LEU A 93 -17.99 11.25 -33.36
N TYR A 94 -19.20 11.33 -33.92
CA TYR A 94 -19.41 11.31 -35.37
C TYR A 94 -19.54 12.71 -35.98
N GLU A 95 -19.59 13.78 -35.19
CA GLU A 95 -19.89 15.14 -35.66
C GLU A 95 -18.80 15.70 -36.61
N HIS A 96 -17.57 15.17 -36.50
CA HIS A 96 -16.44 15.53 -37.35
C HIS A 96 -15.91 14.37 -38.21
N THR A 97 -16.62 13.24 -38.22
CA THR A 97 -16.18 12.00 -38.89
C THR A 97 -17.05 11.71 -40.10
N PHE A 98 -16.49 11.82 -41.30
CA PHE A 98 -17.18 11.51 -42.57
C PHE A 98 -17.09 10.03 -42.98
N SER A 99 -16.53 9.18 -42.11
CA SER A 99 -16.36 7.75 -42.39
C SER A 99 -17.63 6.97 -42.02
N ASP A 100 -18.03 6.04 -42.90
CA ASP A 100 -19.08 5.07 -42.61
C ASP A 100 -18.64 3.98 -41.62
N GLN A 101 -17.36 3.94 -41.23
CA GLN A 101 -16.87 2.96 -40.26
C GLN A 101 -17.42 3.24 -38.85
N PRO A 102 -17.84 2.19 -38.12
CA PRO A 102 -18.27 2.34 -36.74
C PRO A 102 -17.06 2.69 -35.85
N ILE A 103 -17.20 3.74 -35.04
CA ILE A 103 -16.27 4.04 -33.95
C ILE A 103 -16.55 3.06 -32.81
N MET A 104 -15.51 2.36 -32.37
CA MET A 104 -15.61 1.37 -31.29
C MET A 104 -15.24 2.02 -29.96
N ILE A 105 -16.05 1.78 -28.92
CA ILE A 105 -15.86 2.31 -27.57
C ILE A 105 -15.88 1.19 -26.53
N TYR A 106 -15.22 1.41 -25.39
CA TYR A 106 -15.18 0.42 -24.31
C TYR A 106 -16.59 0.12 -23.81
N ARG A 107 -16.91 -1.17 -23.67
CA ARG A 107 -18.23 -1.61 -23.22
C ARG A 107 -18.43 -1.44 -21.72
N GLU A 108 -17.37 -1.65 -20.95
CA GLU A 108 -17.48 -1.80 -19.50
C GLU A 108 -17.36 -0.46 -18.76
N PRO A 109 -18.13 -0.27 -17.67
CA PRO A 109 -18.05 0.92 -16.83
C PRO A 109 -16.78 0.93 -15.98
N CYS A 110 -16.27 2.11 -15.64
CA CYS A 110 -15.02 2.25 -14.89
C CYS A 110 -15.12 2.03 -13.39
N LEU A 111 -16.29 2.24 -12.78
CA LEU A 111 -16.46 2.14 -11.32
C LEU A 111 -16.03 0.79 -10.73
N PRO A 112 -16.37 -0.40 -11.30
CA PRO A 112 -15.86 -1.66 -10.78
C PRO A 112 -14.33 -1.75 -10.84
N TYR A 113 -13.71 -1.37 -11.96
CA TYR A 113 -12.25 -1.36 -12.13
C TYR A 113 -11.56 -0.41 -11.13
N LEU A 114 -12.13 0.77 -10.93
CA LEU A 114 -11.59 1.77 -10.01
C LEU A 114 -11.64 1.28 -8.55
N ILE A 115 -12.79 0.73 -8.14
CA ILE A 115 -12.94 0.13 -6.80
C ILE A 115 -11.97 -1.03 -6.62
N GLU A 116 -11.85 -1.92 -7.61
CA GLU A 116 -10.93 -3.06 -7.54
C GLU A 116 -9.48 -2.60 -7.45
N HIS A 117 -9.07 -1.65 -8.29
CA HIS A 117 -7.71 -1.10 -8.28
C HIS A 117 -7.37 -0.45 -6.94
N ILE A 118 -8.26 0.38 -6.39
CA ILE A 118 -8.05 1.03 -5.08
C ILE A 118 -8.01 -0.01 -3.96
N MET A 119 -8.92 -0.98 -3.97
CA MET A 119 -8.95 -2.04 -2.96
C MET A 119 -7.72 -2.94 -3.02
N MET A 120 -7.19 -3.22 -4.21
CA MET A 120 -5.94 -3.96 -4.38
C MET A 120 -4.76 -3.20 -3.77
N ASN A 121 -4.66 -1.89 -4.01
CA ASN A 121 -3.65 -1.04 -3.39
C ASN A 121 -3.77 -1.02 -1.86
N ILE A 122 -4.98 -0.85 -1.32
CA ILE A 122 -5.23 -0.88 0.14
C ILE A 122 -4.81 -2.23 0.73
N ASN A 123 -5.21 -3.34 0.10
CA ASN A 123 -4.83 -4.68 0.55
C ASN A 123 -3.32 -4.89 0.53
N SER A 124 -2.63 -4.38 -0.50
CA SER A 124 -1.17 -4.43 -0.60
C SER A 124 -0.49 -3.68 0.56
N VAL A 125 -0.94 -2.46 0.86
CA VAL A 125 -0.42 -1.65 1.96
C VAL A 125 -0.66 -2.32 3.33
N MET A 126 -1.88 -2.82 3.58
CA MET A 126 -2.18 -3.57 4.81
C MET A 126 -1.29 -4.81 4.95
N GLY A 127 -1.06 -5.54 3.85
CA GLY A 127 -0.15 -6.68 3.84
C GLY A 127 1.28 -6.32 4.24
N ILE A 128 1.82 -5.21 3.72
CA ILE A 128 3.15 -4.71 4.07
C ILE A 128 3.21 -4.32 5.55
N MET A 129 2.20 -3.60 6.04
CA MET A 129 2.13 -3.13 7.43
C MET A 129 2.01 -4.29 8.43
N LEU A 130 1.25 -5.33 8.08
CA LEU A 130 1.20 -6.57 8.83
C LEU A 130 2.58 -7.24 8.90
N GLY A 131 3.27 -7.33 7.76
CA GLY A 131 4.63 -7.88 7.69
C GLY A 131 5.62 -7.15 8.61
N LEU A 132 5.62 -5.82 8.56
CA LEU A 132 6.45 -4.98 9.44
C LEU A 132 6.12 -5.18 10.92
N THR A 133 4.83 -5.30 11.24
CA THR A 133 4.38 -5.53 12.61
C THR A 133 4.87 -6.88 13.15
N LEU A 134 4.85 -7.93 12.33
CA LEU A 134 5.40 -9.23 12.68
C LEU A 134 6.92 -9.17 12.92
N PHE A 135 7.67 -8.46 12.07
CA PHE A 135 9.10 -8.25 12.28
C PHE A 135 9.41 -7.53 13.60
N TRP A 136 8.59 -6.56 13.99
CA TRP A 136 8.73 -5.88 15.28
C TRP A 136 8.46 -6.81 16.46
N VAL A 137 7.44 -7.65 16.39
CA VAL A 137 7.15 -8.65 17.43
C VAL A 137 8.32 -9.62 17.58
N LEU A 138 8.86 -10.12 16.47
CA LEU A 138 10.03 -11.01 16.48
C LEU A 138 11.24 -10.35 17.12
N SER A 139 11.50 -9.07 16.81
CA SER A 139 12.59 -8.30 17.41
C SER A 139 12.45 -8.20 18.94
N VAL A 140 11.25 -7.90 19.45
CA VAL A 140 10.99 -7.84 20.89
C VAL A 140 11.20 -9.20 21.55
N VAL A 141 10.73 -10.29 20.92
CA VAL A 141 10.92 -11.65 21.43
C VAL A 141 12.41 -12.00 21.53
N LEU A 142 13.21 -11.70 20.50
CA LEU A 142 14.65 -11.94 20.51
C LEU A 142 15.36 -11.13 21.60
N CYS A 143 14.99 -9.86 21.79
CA CYS A 143 15.52 -9.02 22.88
C CYS A 143 15.23 -9.62 24.26
N ILE A 144 13.99 -10.09 24.49
CA ILE A 144 13.62 -10.75 25.76
C ILE A 144 14.47 -12.01 25.96
N VAL A 145 14.62 -12.85 24.93
CA VAL A 145 15.44 -14.06 25.01
C VAL A 145 16.88 -13.72 25.37
N ILE A 146 17.50 -12.74 24.72
CA ILE A 146 18.88 -12.31 24.99
C ILE A 146 19.01 -11.82 26.43
N LEU A 147 18.09 -10.97 26.91
CA LEU A 147 18.09 -10.46 28.28
C LEU A 147 17.96 -11.60 29.31
N CYS A 148 17.08 -12.57 29.07
CA CYS A 148 16.95 -13.75 29.92
C CYS A 148 18.21 -14.63 29.94
N ARG A 149 18.96 -14.68 28.83
CA ARG A 149 20.23 -15.42 28.78
C ARG A 149 21.35 -14.69 29.51
N LEU A 150 21.37 -13.35 29.45
CA LEU A 150 22.36 -12.53 30.14
C LEU A 150 22.15 -12.56 31.65
N SER A 151 20.91 -12.37 32.12
CA SER A 151 20.60 -12.38 33.56
C SER A 151 20.98 -13.70 34.24
N ARG A 152 20.84 -14.83 33.54
CA ARG A 152 21.23 -16.15 34.04
C ARG A 152 22.75 -16.37 34.10
N LYS A 153 23.56 -15.54 33.45
CA LYS A 153 25.03 -15.65 33.47
C LYS A 153 25.69 -14.83 34.58
N GLU A 154 24.92 -14.02 35.29
CA GLU A 154 25.40 -13.12 36.35
C GLU A 154 25.32 -13.74 37.76
N ASP A 155 25.11 -15.07 37.85
CA ASP A 155 25.45 -15.86 39.03
C ASP A 155 26.99 -15.94 39.12
N ILE A 156 27.60 -14.85 39.58
CA ILE A 156 29.04 -14.75 39.81
C ILE A 156 29.41 -15.86 40.81
N PRO A 157 30.34 -16.78 40.49
CA PRO A 157 30.79 -17.76 41.47
C PRO A 157 31.30 -16.99 42.70
N PRO A 158 30.99 -17.43 43.93
CA PRO A 158 31.40 -16.72 45.14
C PRO A 158 32.90 -16.46 45.07
N VAL A 159 33.29 -15.18 45.16
CA VAL A 159 34.69 -14.79 45.20
C VAL A 159 35.28 -15.38 46.49
N VAL A 160 35.96 -16.52 46.35
CA VAL A 160 36.72 -17.12 47.45
C VAL A 160 38.00 -16.32 47.58
N TYR A 161 38.05 -15.42 48.56
CA TYR A 161 39.30 -14.76 48.93
C TYR A 161 40.24 -15.81 49.51
N SER A 162 41.38 -16.06 48.85
CA SER A 162 42.43 -16.89 49.42
C SER A 162 43.11 -16.14 50.57
N PRO A 163 43.48 -16.80 51.68
CA PRO A 163 44.14 -16.15 52.81
C PRO A 163 45.50 -15.53 52.43
N GLU A 164 46.13 -15.99 51.35
CA GLU A 164 47.44 -15.50 50.91
C GLU A 164 47.41 -14.03 50.45
N ALA A 165 46.28 -13.54 49.94
CA ALA A 165 46.16 -12.14 49.48
C ALA A 165 46.24 -11.10 50.63
N LYS A 166 46.06 -11.53 51.88
CA LYS A 166 46.16 -10.65 53.06
C LYS A 166 47.61 -10.43 53.52
N ALA A 167 48.53 -11.29 53.09
CA ALA A 167 49.96 -11.12 53.35
C ALA A 167 50.56 -10.30 52.22
N GLY A 168 50.46 -8.97 52.30
CA GLY A 168 50.89 -8.03 51.27
C GLY A 168 52.39 -8.12 50.91
N ASN A 169 52.75 -9.12 50.13
CA ASN A 169 54.07 -9.26 49.53
C ASN A 169 53.93 -9.25 48.00
N TYR A 170 53.71 -8.06 47.45
CA TYR A 170 53.90 -7.82 46.03
C TYR A 170 55.37 -7.48 45.82
N THR A 171 56.17 -8.46 45.39
CA THR A 171 57.48 -8.18 44.81
C THR A 171 57.27 -7.43 43.51
N VAL A 172 57.62 -6.14 43.51
CA VAL A 172 57.56 -5.29 42.33
C VAL A 172 58.55 -5.82 41.31
N LEU A 173 58.05 -6.33 40.18
CA LEU A 173 58.85 -6.62 38.98
C LEU A 173 59.23 -5.29 38.30
N LEU A 174 60.13 -4.55 38.93
CA LEU A 174 60.89 -3.45 38.36
C LEU A 174 62.33 -3.94 38.20
N THR A 175 62.60 -4.78 37.22
CA THR A 175 63.93 -5.11 36.69
C THR A 175 63.71 -6.03 35.50
N ASP A 176 63.54 -5.45 34.31
CA ASP A 176 63.88 -6.03 32.99
C ASP A 176 63.41 -5.12 31.84
N ALA A 177 63.66 -3.81 31.95
CA ALA A 177 63.50 -2.89 30.81
C ALA A 177 64.50 -1.72 30.89
N ALA A 178 65.74 -2.03 31.28
CA ALA A 178 66.88 -1.16 31.08
C ALA A 178 67.94 -1.92 30.27
N GLU A 179 67.65 -2.18 28.99
CA GLU A 179 68.68 -2.29 27.95
C GLU A 179 68.02 -2.15 26.57
N TYR A 180 68.71 -1.42 25.70
CA TYR A 180 68.39 -0.97 24.34
C TYR A 180 67.92 0.48 24.16
N THR A 181 68.94 1.25 23.76
CA THR A 181 69.07 2.59 23.15
C THR A 181 68.92 3.81 24.04
#